data_AF-D5BE13-F1
#
_entry.id   AF-D5BE13-F1
#
_cell.length_a   1.000
_cell.length_b   1.000
_cell.length_c   1.000
_cell.angle_alpha   90.00
_cell.angle_beta   90.00
_cell.angle_gamma   90.00
#
_symmetry.space_group_name_H-M   'P 1'
#
loop_
_entity.id
_entity.type
_entity.pdbx_description
1 polymer ?
#
loop_
_entity_poly.entity_id
_entity_poly.type
_entity_poly.pdbx_seq_one_letter_code
_entity_poly.pdbx_strand_id
1 'polypeptide(L)'
;MNKIILIFILVTSFTYGQNQKINKDNPGTTKTDDYLEEDWRELSKHGQHVEAASELIFLSMSDSTRNKHADYWHIGQVYAFDNQYKKAVFYIKESMKGKSENDDEQFWWYYKGILAFLQKNKNELKKYYDLLEKNHTSYYSNNAKVLKRLFENFEEPYSQAYPK
;
A
#
# COMPACT_ATOMS: atom_id res chain seq x y z
N MET A 1 -9.59 35.88 -44.05
CA MET A 1 -10.64 34.87 -43.70
C MET A 1 -9.96 33.73 -42.97
N ASN A 2 -10.08 33.71 -41.65
CA ASN A 2 -9.47 32.70 -40.78
C ASN A 2 -10.26 31.39 -40.87
N LYS A 3 -9.59 30.29 -41.23
CA LYS A 3 -10.16 28.94 -41.15
C LYS A 3 -9.99 28.43 -39.71
N ILE A 4 -11.08 28.41 -38.96
CA ILE A 4 -11.15 27.76 -37.64
C ILE A 4 -11.20 26.25 -37.89
N ILE A 5 -10.16 25.53 -37.48
CA ILE A 5 -10.14 24.06 -37.46
C ILE A 5 -10.79 23.64 -36.13
N LEU A 6 -11.99 23.07 -36.19
CA LEU A 6 -12.60 22.40 -35.04
C LEU A 6 -11.91 21.05 -34.83
N ILE A 7 -11.27 20.88 -33.68
CA ILE A 7 -10.78 19.58 -33.21
C ILE A 7 -11.92 18.90 -32.46
N PHE A 8 -12.44 17.81 -33.03
CA PHE A 8 -13.35 16.91 -32.33
C PHE A 8 -12.57 16.06 -31.33
N ILE A 9 -12.73 16.33 -30.04
CA ILE A 9 -12.25 15.44 -28.98
C ILE A 9 -13.26 14.31 -28.84
N LEU A 10 -12.88 13.13 -29.33
CA LEU A 10 -13.57 11.87 -29.09
C LEU A 10 -13.45 11.52 -27.59
N VAL A 11 -14.50 11.82 -26.82
CA VAL A 11 -14.67 11.29 -25.47
C VAL A 11 -15.16 9.85 -25.63
N THR A 12 -14.25 8.88 -25.55
CA THR A 12 -14.65 7.48 -25.45
C THR A 12 -15.13 7.23 -24.03
N SER A 13 -16.46 7.23 -23.87
CA SER A 13 -17.14 6.80 -22.65
C SER A 13 -16.83 5.32 -22.41
N PHE A 14 -15.94 5.03 -21.46
CA PHE A 14 -15.83 3.67 -20.92
C PHE A 14 -17.07 3.43 -20.06
N THR A 15 -18.05 2.71 -20.59
CA THR A 15 -19.18 2.23 -19.79
C THR A 15 -18.65 1.13 -18.86
N TYR A 16 -18.49 1.46 -17.57
CA TYR A 16 -18.26 0.47 -16.54
C TYR A 16 -19.52 -0.39 -16.40
N GLY A 17 -19.48 -1.60 -16.95
CA GLY A 17 -20.55 -2.58 -16.81
C GLY A 17 -20.65 -3.02 -15.35
N GLN A 18 -21.72 -2.63 -14.67
CA GLN A 18 -22.10 -3.23 -13.39
C GLN A 18 -22.50 -4.69 -13.61
N ASN A 19 -21.59 -5.62 -13.34
CA ASN A 19 -21.94 -7.03 -13.17
C ASN A 19 -22.28 -7.28 -11.70
N GLN A 20 -23.52 -6.99 -11.30
CA GLN A 20 -24.07 -7.56 -10.08
C GLN A 20 -24.43 -9.03 -10.34
N LYS A 21 -23.58 -9.95 -9.88
CA LYS A 21 -24.01 -11.34 -9.69
C LYS A 21 -24.84 -11.40 -8.42
N ILE A 22 -26.17 -11.36 -8.58
CA ILE A 22 -27.12 -11.69 -7.53
C ILE A 22 -27.02 -13.20 -7.29
N ASN A 23 -26.40 -13.62 -6.20
CA ASN A 23 -26.45 -15.01 -5.76
C ASN A 23 -27.71 -15.16 -4.88
N LYS A 24 -28.74 -15.79 -5.44
CA LYS A 24 -29.88 -16.27 -4.66
C LYS A 24 -29.47 -17.56 -3.94
N ASP A 25 -30.00 -17.70 -2.73
CA ASP A 25 -30.10 -18.93 -1.92
C ASP A 25 -29.08 -19.09 -0.77
N ASN A 26 -29.42 -18.54 0.41
CA ASN A 26 -29.52 -19.31 1.68
C ASN A 26 -30.18 -18.45 2.81
N PRO A 27 -31.35 -18.82 3.36
CA PRO A 27 -31.97 -18.08 4.45
C PRO A 27 -31.45 -18.61 5.79
N GLY A 28 -30.45 -17.95 6.36
CA GLY A 28 -30.02 -18.23 7.73
C GLY A 28 -28.54 -18.02 7.98
N THR A 29 -28.09 -16.77 7.98
CA THR A 29 -27.07 -16.25 8.91
C THR A 29 -27.11 -14.73 8.80
N THR A 30 -27.56 -14.06 9.86
CA THR A 30 -27.37 -12.61 10.02
C THR A 30 -25.87 -12.35 10.20
N LYS A 31 -25.18 -12.06 9.09
CA LYS A 31 -23.83 -11.48 9.07
C LYS A 31 -23.94 -9.98 8.83
N THR A 32 -24.07 -9.24 9.91
CA THR A 32 -23.84 -7.79 10.01
C THR A 32 -22.68 -7.72 11.01
N ASP A 33 -21.41 -7.68 10.59
CA ASP A 33 -20.68 -6.44 10.30
C ASP A 33 -19.35 -6.71 9.53
N ASP A 34 -19.15 -7.92 9.00
CA ASP A 34 -17.89 -8.39 8.36
C ASP A 34 -17.64 -7.87 6.91
N TYR A 35 -18.56 -7.09 6.33
CA TYR A 35 -18.54 -6.78 4.89
C TYR A 35 -17.58 -5.65 4.47
N LEU A 36 -16.85 -5.02 5.40
CA LEU A 36 -15.95 -3.89 5.09
C LEU A 36 -14.46 -4.25 5.15
N GLU A 37 -14.10 -5.49 5.51
CA GLU A 37 -12.70 -5.83 5.75
C GLU A 37 -11.88 -6.13 4.48
N GLU A 38 -12.48 -6.33 3.29
CA GLU A 38 -11.72 -6.98 2.21
C GLU A 38 -11.77 -6.39 0.79
N ASP A 39 -12.43 -5.26 0.52
CA ASP A 39 -12.45 -4.76 -0.87
C ASP A 39 -11.06 -4.34 -1.35
N TRP A 40 -10.33 -3.52 -0.59
CA TRP A 40 -9.01 -3.04 -1.02
C TRP A 40 -7.94 -4.14 -1.02
N ARG A 41 -8.00 -5.09 -0.07
CA ARG A 41 -7.04 -6.20 0.00
C ARG A 41 -7.22 -7.11 -1.20
N GLU A 42 -8.47 -7.40 -1.56
CA GLU A 42 -8.78 -8.24 -2.71
C GLU A 42 -8.45 -7.55 -4.04
N LEU A 43 -8.76 -6.26 -4.16
CA LEU A 43 -8.30 -5.42 -5.28
C LEU A 43 -6.77 -5.49 -5.44
N SER A 44 -6.02 -5.30 -4.34
CA SER A 44 -4.56 -5.33 -4.37
C SER A 44 -4.00 -6.70 -4.74
N LYS A 45 -4.58 -7.80 -4.22
CA LYS A 45 -4.19 -9.17 -4.61
C LYS A 45 -4.37 -9.42 -6.11
N HIS A 46 -5.39 -8.81 -6.72
CA HIS A 46 -5.67 -8.90 -8.16
C HIS A 46 -4.88 -7.87 -9.01
N GLY A 47 -3.95 -7.13 -8.41
CA GLY A 47 -3.14 -6.14 -9.10
C GLY A 47 -3.85 -4.80 -9.35
N GLN A 48 -5.07 -4.62 -8.81
CA GLN A 48 -5.84 -3.37 -8.89
C GLN A 48 -5.39 -2.40 -7.79
N HIS A 49 -4.10 -2.07 -7.81
CA HIS A 49 -3.47 -1.32 -6.73
C HIS A 49 -3.95 0.12 -6.65
N VAL A 50 -4.23 0.78 -7.77
CA VAL A 50 -4.73 2.16 -7.76
C VAL A 50 -6.11 2.22 -7.12
N GLU A 51 -7.00 1.30 -7.49
CA GLU A 51 -8.34 1.16 -6.94
C GLU A 51 -8.28 0.83 -5.44
N ALA A 52 -7.42 -0.11 -5.04
CA ALA A 52 -7.19 -0.43 -3.64
C ALA A 52 -6.73 0.79 -2.83
N ALA A 53 -5.80 1.59 -3.37
CA ALA A 53 -5.35 2.81 -2.71
C ALA A 53 -6.45 3.88 -2.63
N SER A 54 -7.24 4.04 -3.68
CA SER A 54 -8.39 4.95 -3.70
C SER A 54 -9.45 4.57 -2.65
N GLU A 55 -9.76 3.28 -2.53
CA GLU A 55 -10.68 2.77 -1.51
C GLU A 55 -10.17 3.06 -0.10
N LEU A 56 -8.90 2.74 0.18
CA LEU A 56 -8.28 3.05 1.47
C LEU A 56 -8.28 4.55 1.80
N ILE A 57 -8.04 5.42 0.80
CA ILE A 57 -8.09 6.87 1.00
C ILE A 57 -9.52 7.31 1.35
N PHE A 58 -10.52 6.80 0.62
CA PHE A 58 -11.93 7.08 0.89
C PHE A 58 -12.30 6.67 2.32
N LEU A 59 -12.02 5.42 2.70
CA LEU A 59 -12.31 4.89 4.03
C LEU A 59 -11.62 5.72 5.14
N SER A 60 -10.34 6.07 4.95
CA SER A 60 -9.58 6.87 5.92
C SER A 60 -10.14 8.29 6.11
N MET A 61 -10.82 8.83 5.08
CA MET A 61 -11.48 10.13 5.12
C MET A 61 -12.92 10.06 5.65
N SER A 62 -13.66 9.00 5.33
CA SER A 62 -15.09 8.88 5.64
C SER A 62 -15.37 8.29 7.02
N ASP A 63 -14.45 7.50 7.57
CA ASP A 63 -14.62 6.85 8.86
C ASP A 63 -13.56 7.32 9.87
N SER A 64 -14.00 8.10 10.85
CA SER A 64 -13.14 8.67 11.88
C SER A 64 -12.68 7.66 12.94
N THR A 65 -13.28 6.47 12.99
CA THR A 65 -12.93 5.42 13.95
C THR A 65 -11.72 4.61 13.51
N ARG A 66 -11.33 4.70 12.23
CA ARG A 66 -10.22 3.94 11.66
C ARG A 66 -8.87 4.40 12.18
N ASN A 67 -7.94 3.45 12.22
CA ASN A 67 -6.53 3.73 12.47
C ASN A 67 -5.87 4.33 11.22
N LYS A 68 -5.89 5.66 11.12
CA LYS A 68 -5.32 6.39 9.98
C LYS A 68 -3.84 6.11 9.74
N HIS A 69 -3.08 5.82 10.79
CA HIS A 69 -1.67 5.43 10.64
C HIS A 69 -1.54 4.10 9.91
N ALA A 70 -2.36 3.10 10.27
CA ALA A 70 -2.37 1.81 9.58
C ALA A 70 -2.87 1.96 8.13
N ASP A 71 -3.90 2.77 7.90
CA ASP A 71 -4.42 3.03 6.54
C ASP A 71 -3.36 3.67 5.64
N TYR A 72 -2.69 4.74 6.10
CA TYR A 72 -1.61 5.37 5.33
C TYR A 72 -0.42 4.45 5.10
N TRP A 73 -0.10 3.58 6.07
CA TRP A 73 0.92 2.55 5.86
C TRP A 73 0.54 1.63 4.70
N HIS A 74 -0.70 1.11 4.69
CA HIS A 74 -1.18 0.23 3.63
C HIS A 74 -1.31 0.93 2.28
N ILE A 75 -1.80 2.18 2.23
CA ILE A 75 -1.83 2.99 1.00
C ILE A 75 -0.42 3.12 0.42
N GLY A 76 0.56 3.39 1.28
CA GLY A 76 1.96 3.46 0.89
C GLY A 76 2.48 2.16 0.26
N GLN A 77 2.18 1.01 0.88
CA GLN A 77 2.56 -0.30 0.34
C GLN A 77 1.87 -0.60 -1.00
N VAL A 78 0.58 -0.30 -1.12
CA VAL A 78 -0.18 -0.53 -2.34
C VAL A 78 0.39 0.29 -3.51
N TYR A 79 0.71 1.57 -3.28
CA TYR A 79 1.42 2.36 -4.29
C TYR A 79 2.83 1.84 -4.60
N ALA A 80 3.52 1.23 -3.63
CA ALA A 80 4.81 0.61 -3.87
C ALA A 80 4.68 -0.63 -4.79
N PHE A 81 3.66 -1.47 -4.59
CA PHE A 81 3.38 -2.60 -5.48
C PHE A 81 3.11 -2.16 -6.92
N ASP A 82 2.52 -0.97 -7.10
CA ASP A 82 2.28 -0.34 -8.41
C ASP A 82 3.48 0.48 -8.94
N ASN A 83 4.65 0.39 -8.33
CA ASN A 83 5.86 1.16 -8.68
C ASN A 83 5.71 2.70 -8.57
N GLN A 84 4.66 3.20 -7.93
CA GLN A 84 4.44 4.63 -7.70
C GLN A 84 5.20 5.13 -6.47
N TYR A 85 6.53 5.00 -6.47
CA TYR A 85 7.36 5.22 -5.27
C TYR A 85 7.27 6.62 -4.66
N LYS A 86 7.05 7.67 -5.46
CA LYS A 86 6.84 9.02 -4.91
C LYS A 86 5.59 9.08 -4.03
N LYS A 87 4.49 8.44 -4.45
CA LYS A 87 3.26 8.34 -3.66
C LYS A 87 3.45 7.40 -2.48
N ALA A 88 4.11 6.26 -2.69
CA ALA A 88 4.42 5.32 -1.62
C ALA A 88 5.18 6.00 -0.48
N VAL A 89 6.27 6.71 -0.79
CA VAL A 89 7.08 7.45 0.19
C VAL A 89 6.25 8.51 0.91
N PHE A 90 5.38 9.23 0.20
CA PHE A 90 4.50 10.22 0.82
C PHE A 90 3.60 9.58 1.89
N TYR A 91 2.87 8.53 1.54
CA TYR A 91 1.93 7.89 2.46
C TYR A 91 2.62 7.12 3.59
N ILE A 92 3.75 6.45 3.32
CA ILE A 92 4.56 5.83 4.38
C ILE A 92 5.04 6.89 5.38
N LYS A 93 5.43 8.09 4.94
CA LYS A 93 5.81 9.16 5.88
C LYS A 93 4.62 9.69 6.69
N GLU A 94 3.47 9.91 6.04
CA GLU A 94 2.26 10.35 6.74
C GLU A 94 1.78 9.30 7.76
N SER A 95 2.03 8.01 7.51
CA SER A 95 1.70 6.93 8.45
C SER A 95 2.42 7.05 9.79
N MET A 96 3.54 7.77 9.85
CA MET A 96 4.36 7.93 11.07
C MET A 96 4.32 9.33 11.67
N LYS A 97 3.54 10.24 11.11
CA LYS A 97 3.46 11.63 11.57
C LYS A 97 2.98 11.71 13.02
N GLY A 98 3.75 12.36 13.89
CA GLY A 98 3.42 12.49 15.32
C GLY A 98 3.69 11.24 16.17
N LYS A 99 4.28 10.18 15.60
CA LYS A 99 4.80 9.03 16.36
C LYS A 99 6.27 9.23 16.70
N SER A 100 6.73 8.62 17.79
CA SER A 100 8.12 8.71 18.24
C SER A 100 8.89 7.43 17.94
N GLU A 101 10.18 7.57 17.62
CA GLU A 101 11.10 6.43 17.46
C GLU A 101 11.21 5.58 18.71
N ASN A 102 11.13 6.23 19.87
CA ASN A 102 11.27 5.57 21.17
C ASN A 102 10.08 4.68 21.54
N ASP A 103 8.96 4.77 20.80
CA ASP A 103 7.77 3.95 21.06
C ASP A 103 8.00 2.49 20.63
N ASP A 104 8.77 2.29 19.55
CA ASP A 104 9.05 0.97 19.00
C ASP A 104 10.27 0.98 18.04
N GLU A 105 11.46 0.93 18.62
CA GLU A 105 12.72 1.07 17.88
C GLU A 105 12.85 0.10 16.68
N GLN A 106 12.43 -1.17 16.85
CA GLN A 106 12.55 -2.18 15.80
C GLN A 106 11.57 -1.96 14.66
N PHE A 107 10.34 -1.52 14.97
CA PHE A 107 9.43 -1.06 13.93
C PHE A 107 10.00 0.15 13.19
N TRP A 108 10.68 1.06 13.87
CA TRP A 108 11.30 2.22 13.23
C TRP A 108 12.47 1.84 12.31
N TRP A 109 13.29 0.85 12.67
CA TRP A 109 14.26 0.30 11.73
C TRP A 109 13.58 -0.30 10.50
N TYR A 110 12.50 -1.06 10.70
CA TYR A 110 11.70 -1.60 9.59
C TYR A 110 11.17 -0.49 8.68
N TYR A 111 10.47 0.50 9.24
CA TYR A 111 9.95 1.66 8.51
C TYR A 111 11.04 2.40 7.72
N LYS A 112 12.19 2.68 8.35
CA LYS A 112 13.29 3.39 7.67
C LYS A 112 13.93 2.52 6.58
N GLY A 113 13.99 1.20 6.77
CA GLY A 113 14.40 0.26 5.73
C GLY A 113 13.46 0.26 4.52
N ILE A 114 12.14 0.21 4.74
CA ILE A 114 11.14 0.32 3.67
C ILE A 114 11.33 1.64 2.90
N LEU A 115 11.45 2.78 3.60
CA LEU A 115 11.69 4.07 2.95
C LEU A 115 12.98 4.09 2.14
N ALA A 116 14.08 3.55 2.66
CA ALA A 116 15.35 3.50 1.97
C ALA A 116 15.27 2.71 0.65
N PHE A 117 14.54 1.58 0.63
CA PHE A 117 14.27 0.84 -0.59
C PHE A 117 13.49 1.69 -1.61
N LEU A 118 12.37 2.29 -1.19
CA LEU A 118 11.50 3.08 -2.07
C LEU A 118 12.20 4.33 -2.62
N GLN A 119 13.14 4.89 -1.85
CA GLN A 119 13.96 6.04 -2.23
C GLN A 119 15.23 5.66 -3.01
N LYS A 120 15.42 4.36 -3.30
CA LYS A 120 16.61 3.82 -3.97
C LYS A 120 17.91 4.21 -3.28
N ASN A 121 17.94 4.12 -1.95
CA ASN A 121 19.12 4.31 -1.13
C ASN A 121 19.60 2.97 -0.53
N LYS A 122 20.50 2.29 -1.25
CA LYS A 122 21.01 0.96 -0.85
C LYS A 122 21.78 0.97 0.46
N ASN A 123 22.57 2.03 0.71
CA ASN A 123 23.39 2.14 1.91
C ASN A 123 22.52 2.28 3.16
N GLU A 124 21.49 3.12 3.09
CA GLU A 124 20.55 3.31 4.19
C GLU A 124 19.68 2.06 4.41
N LEU A 125 19.29 1.36 3.33
CA LEU A 125 18.61 0.08 3.45
C LEU A 125 19.49 -0.95 4.15
N LYS A 126 20.77 -1.06 3.76
CA LYS A 126 21.72 -1.98 4.38
C LYS A 126 21.83 -1.73 5.88
N LYS A 127 21.94 -0.46 6.29
CA LYS A 127 22.02 -0.07 7.70
C LYS A 127 20.86 -0.63 8.52
N TYR A 128 19.62 -0.44 8.07
CA TYR A 128 18.46 -0.92 8.82
C TYR A 128 18.23 -2.42 8.70
N TYR A 129 18.57 -3.01 7.55
CA TYR A 129 18.64 -4.46 7.41
C TYR A 129 19.59 -5.07 8.44
N ASP A 130 20.85 -4.59 8.53
CA ASP A 130 21.84 -5.10 9.48
C ASP A 130 21.37 -4.94 10.94
N LEU A 131 20.77 -3.79 11.28
CA LEU A 131 20.22 -3.54 12.62
C LEU A 131 19.11 -4.54 12.97
N LEU A 132 18.16 -4.74 12.07
CA LEU A 132 17.01 -5.61 12.32
C LEU A 132 17.41 -7.09 12.27
N GLU A 133 18.27 -7.51 11.34
CA GLU A 133 18.77 -8.90 11.28
C GLU A 133 19.48 -9.30 12.57
N LYS A 134 20.31 -8.42 13.13
CA LYS A 134 21.09 -8.70 14.34
C LYS A 134 20.27 -8.69 15.63
N ASN A 135 19.27 -7.80 15.74
CA ASN A 135 18.66 -7.47 17.03
C ASN A 135 17.16 -7.76 17.11
N HIS A 136 16.52 -8.29 16.05
CA HIS A 136 15.07 -8.47 16.07
C HIS A 136 14.61 -9.44 17.17
N THR A 137 13.49 -9.11 17.81
CA THR A 137 12.74 -10.08 18.62
C THR A 137 11.96 -11.02 17.70
N SER A 138 11.43 -12.12 18.25
CA SER A 138 10.58 -13.05 17.49
C SER A 138 9.40 -12.35 16.82
N TYR A 139 8.84 -11.31 17.46
CA TYR A 139 7.75 -10.50 16.91
C TYR A 139 8.16 -9.79 15.61
N TYR A 140 9.41 -9.34 15.51
CA TYR A 140 9.96 -8.62 14.35
C TYR A 140 10.66 -9.51 13.32
N SER A 141 10.61 -10.83 13.47
CA SER A 141 11.26 -11.78 12.55
C SER A 141 10.78 -11.65 11.10
N ASN A 142 9.50 -11.41 10.87
CA ASN A 142 8.98 -11.20 9.52
C ASN A 142 9.47 -9.89 8.91
N ASN A 143 9.57 -8.82 9.71
CA ASN A 143 10.09 -7.53 9.24
C ASN A 143 11.58 -7.65 8.89
N ALA A 144 12.37 -8.41 9.66
CA ALA A 144 13.76 -8.71 9.33
C ALA A 144 13.89 -9.45 7.99
N LYS A 145 13.05 -10.47 7.76
CA LYS A 145 13.01 -11.20 6.47
C LYS A 145 12.64 -10.29 5.30
N VAL A 146 11.69 -9.37 5.49
CA VAL A 146 11.32 -8.39 4.46
C VAL A 146 12.52 -7.53 4.11
N LEU A 147 13.19 -6.89 5.08
CA LEU A 147 14.34 -6.02 4.78
C LEU A 147 15.48 -6.79 4.12
N LYS A 148 15.71 -8.03 4.54
CA LYS A 148 16.68 -8.91 3.87
C LYS A 148 16.36 -9.12 2.40
N ARG A 149 15.11 -9.53 2.07
CA ARG A 149 14.72 -9.72 0.66
C ARG A 149 14.79 -8.43 -0.15
N LEU A 150 14.39 -7.31 0.43
CA LEU A 150 14.51 -6.00 -0.21
C LEU A 150 15.96 -5.63 -0.49
N PHE A 151 16.89 -5.96 0.41
CA PHE A 151 18.31 -5.70 0.23
C PHE A 151 18.94 -6.62 -0.84
N GLU A 152 18.63 -7.91 -0.79
CA GLU A 152 19.11 -8.90 -1.76
C GLU A 152 18.59 -8.64 -3.18
N ASN A 153 17.37 -8.11 -3.30
CA ASN A 153 16.69 -7.81 -4.56
C ASN A 153 16.52 -6.30 -4.78
N PHE A 154 17.50 -5.49 -4.34
CA PHE A 154 17.38 -4.02 -4.31
C PHE A 154 17.09 -3.37 -5.68
N GLU A 155 17.61 -3.96 -6.75
CA GLU A 155 17.41 -3.46 -8.11
C GLU A 155 15.99 -3.76 -8.62
N GLU A 156 15.32 -4.75 -8.05
CA GLU A 156 14.00 -5.17 -8.51
C GLU A 156 12.89 -4.19 -8.09
N PRO A 157 11.73 -4.24 -8.79
CA PRO A 157 10.49 -3.64 -8.32
C PRO A 157 10.11 -4.11 -6.91
N TYR A 158 9.46 -3.25 -6.13
CA TYR A 158 8.97 -3.61 -4.78
C TYR A 158 8.08 -4.86 -4.81
N SER A 159 7.24 -5.01 -5.84
CA SER A 159 6.35 -6.17 -6.01
C SER A 159 7.08 -7.50 -6.20
N GLN A 160 8.35 -7.49 -6.61
CA GLN A 160 9.18 -8.67 -6.77
C GLN A 160 10.10 -8.89 -5.56
N ALA A 161 10.65 -7.80 -5.02
CA ALA A 161 11.54 -7.83 -3.87
C ALA A 161 10.81 -8.14 -2.55
N TYR A 162 9.57 -7.65 -2.39
CA TYR A 162 8.77 -7.87 -1.18
C TYR A 162 8.26 -9.33 -1.12
N PRO A 163 8.33 -10.01 0.04
CA PRO A 163 7.79 -11.37 0.19
C PRO A 163 6.28 -11.43 -0.02
N LYS A 164 5.84 -12.41 -0.80
CA LYS A 164 4.42 -12.76 -0.96
C LYS A 164 3.92 -13.55 0.24
#